data_AF-A0A3G8LH81-F1
#
_entry.id   AF-A0A3G8LH81-F1
#
_cell.length_a   1.000
_cell.length_b   1.000
_cell.length_c   1.000
_cell.angle_alpha   90.00
_cell.angle_beta   90.00
_cell.angle_gamma   90.00
#
_symmetry.space_group_name_H-M   'P 1'
#
loop_
_entity.id
_entity.type
_entity.pdbx_description
1 polymer ?
#
loop_
_entity_poly.entity_id
_entity_poly.type
_entity_poly.pdbx_seq_one_letter_code
_entity_poly.pdbx_strand_id
1 'polypeptide(L)'
;MNEFILFFNYKYKGDWDNIYNAFRNKEIIPKEQMKEFLEKNDIINVKFFSILDENYPKSLSVLKKPPFVFYYSGDLKILENPNKICLTGNLENEHTLEFLNNIPEIKEDVVFISEYWSGYDKKLVNELINKKGKVIIIVSCGLDYAKSKLLEPHLFNHPNVLIITEYPNFYHPTKKSIFTRQRVTSALSEKLVLVATKENKNNPLVEQFLDLGKNIACFFISKDEKNDNNIYLINSGAELINNFQDALKL
;
A
#
# COMPACT_ATOMS: atom_id res chain seq x y z
N MET A 1 -18.45 -16.99 8.91
CA MET A 1 -17.52 -16.31 9.85
C MET A 1 -16.99 -15.01 9.24
N ASN A 2 -16.51 -15.03 8.00
CA ASN A 2 -16.10 -13.83 7.26
C ASN A 2 -17.20 -12.77 7.13
N GLU A 3 -18.46 -13.17 6.95
CA GLU A 3 -19.61 -12.25 6.89
C GLU A 3 -19.77 -11.40 8.15
N PHE A 4 -19.47 -11.94 9.34
CA PHE A 4 -19.54 -11.19 10.59
C PHE A 4 -18.44 -10.14 10.68
N ILE A 5 -17.22 -10.50 10.26
CA ILE A 5 -16.11 -9.55 10.23
C ILE A 5 -16.37 -8.45 9.20
N LEU A 6 -16.87 -8.84 8.03
CA LEU A 6 -17.24 -7.91 6.98
C LEU A 6 -18.34 -6.95 7.45
N PHE A 7 -19.38 -7.46 8.11
CA PHE A 7 -20.45 -6.64 8.69
C PHE A 7 -19.89 -5.56 9.63
N PHE A 8 -19.01 -5.93 10.57
CA PHE A 8 -18.43 -4.95 11.48
C PHE A 8 -17.50 -3.96 10.76
N ASN A 9 -16.74 -4.41 9.76
CA ASN A 9 -15.93 -3.53 8.94
C ASN A 9 -16.80 -2.46 8.23
N TYR A 10 -17.95 -2.84 7.67
CA TYR A 10 -18.91 -1.89 7.10
C TYR A 10 -19.53 -0.97 8.16
N LYS A 11 -20.04 -1.55 9.25
CA LYS A 11 -20.69 -0.81 10.35
C LYS A 11 -19.79 0.30 10.91
N TYR A 12 -18.52 -0.01 11.11
CA TYR A 12 -17.53 0.92 11.66
C TYR A 12 -16.63 1.56 10.62
N LYS A 13 -16.94 1.40 9.33
CA LYS A 13 -16.24 2.05 8.22
C LYS A 13 -14.72 1.82 8.25
N GLY A 14 -14.30 0.59 8.56
CA GLY A 14 -12.88 0.23 8.67
C GLY A 14 -12.16 0.79 9.90
N ASP A 15 -12.85 1.41 10.87
CA ASP A 15 -12.19 1.84 12.10
C ASP A 15 -11.79 0.64 12.97
N TRP A 16 -10.49 0.37 13.01
CA TRP A 16 -9.93 -0.81 13.67
C TRP A 16 -10.31 -0.91 15.15
N ASP A 17 -10.28 0.21 15.90
CA ASP A 17 -10.54 0.20 17.34
C ASP A 17 -12.00 -0.13 17.63
N ASN A 18 -12.91 0.44 16.85
CA ASN A 18 -14.33 0.13 16.98
C ASN A 18 -14.65 -1.32 16.61
N ILE A 19 -14.05 -1.85 15.54
CA ILE A 19 -14.22 -3.25 15.13
C ILE A 19 -13.67 -4.18 16.23
N TYR A 20 -12.47 -3.92 16.74
CA TYR A 20 -11.87 -4.69 17.82
C TYR A 20 -12.74 -4.67 19.09
N ASN A 21 -13.26 -3.50 19.47
CA ASN A 21 -14.14 -3.37 20.62
C ASN A 21 -15.47 -4.12 20.43
N ALA A 22 -16.04 -4.13 19.22
CA ALA A 22 -17.24 -4.91 18.93
C ALA A 22 -17.01 -6.41 19.13
N PHE A 23 -15.88 -6.95 18.66
CA PHE A 23 -15.50 -8.34 18.93
C PHE A 23 -15.25 -8.60 20.42
N ARG A 24 -14.49 -7.71 21.08
CA ARG A 24 -14.17 -7.83 22.51
C ARG A 24 -15.42 -7.86 23.38
N ASN A 25 -16.41 -7.02 23.05
CA ASN A 25 -17.66 -6.91 23.78
C ASN A 25 -18.72 -7.92 23.33
N LYS A 26 -18.38 -8.82 22.38
CA LYS A 26 -19.30 -9.81 21.79
C LYS A 26 -20.59 -9.17 21.30
N GLU A 27 -20.44 -8.05 20.59
CA GLU A 27 -21.58 -7.28 20.12
C GLU A 27 -22.53 -8.16 19.30
N ILE A 28 -23.82 -8.12 19.65
CA ILE A 28 -24.84 -8.96 19.03
C ILE A 28 -25.31 -8.29 17.74
N ILE A 29 -25.32 -9.06 16.65
CA ILE A 29 -25.92 -8.65 15.39
C ILE A 29 -27.30 -9.30 15.27
N PRO A 30 -28.40 -8.52 15.27
CA PRO A 30 -29.73 -9.05 14.99
C PRO A 30 -29.78 -9.74 13.63
N LYS A 31 -30.46 -10.89 13.54
CA LYS A 31 -30.55 -11.66 12.28
C LYS A 31 -31.08 -10.83 11.10
N GLU A 32 -32.04 -9.96 11.36
CA GLU A 32 -32.63 -9.06 10.37
C GLU A 32 -31.61 -8.06 9.83
N GLN A 33 -30.76 -7.47 10.69
CA GLN A 33 -29.70 -6.55 10.26
C GLN A 33 -28.64 -7.26 9.42
N MET A 34 -28.27 -8.49 9.78
CA MET A 34 -27.34 -9.28 8.97
C MET A 34 -27.94 -9.58 7.59
N LYS A 35 -29.22 -9.97 7.55
CA LYS A 35 -29.91 -10.23 6.28
C LYS A 35 -29.96 -8.97 5.40
N GLU A 36 -30.38 -7.83 5.96
CA GLU A 36 -30.42 -6.56 5.23
C GLU A 36 -29.02 -6.17 4.72
N PHE A 37 -27.98 -6.35 5.55
CA PHE A 37 -26.61 -6.06 5.17
C PHE A 37 -26.16 -6.85 3.94
N LEU A 38 -26.42 -8.16 3.93
CA LEU A 38 -26.05 -9.06 2.83
C LEU A 38 -26.81 -8.72 1.53
N GLU A 39 -28.09 -8.37 1.64
CA GLU A 39 -28.94 -8.03 0.49
C GLU A 39 -28.61 -6.64 -0.10
N LYS A 40 -28.46 -5.61 0.75
CA LYS A 40 -28.37 -4.21 0.33
C LYS A 40 -27.01 -3.81 -0.24
N ASN A 41 -25.94 -4.44 0.24
CA ASN A 41 -24.57 -4.08 -0.16
C ASN A 41 -24.03 -4.95 -1.29
N ASP A 42 -24.89 -5.79 -1.90
CA ASP A 42 -24.50 -6.74 -2.94
C ASP A 42 -23.23 -7.51 -2.55
N ILE A 43 -23.20 -7.99 -1.29
CA ILE A 43 -22.00 -8.58 -0.67
C ILE A 43 -21.48 -9.77 -1.49
N ILE A 44 -22.35 -10.43 -2.24
CA ILE A 44 -22.01 -11.52 -3.17
C ILE A 44 -20.95 -11.09 -4.19
N ASN A 45 -20.96 -9.83 -4.63
CA ASN A 45 -20.04 -9.30 -5.63
C ASN A 45 -18.85 -8.54 -5.01
N VAL A 46 -18.82 -8.39 -3.69
CA VAL A 46 -17.72 -7.72 -2.99
C VAL A 46 -16.52 -8.66 -2.93
N LYS A 47 -15.44 -8.28 -3.60
CA LYS A 47 -14.15 -8.99 -3.52
C LYS A 47 -13.40 -8.55 -2.27
N PHE A 48 -13.29 -9.46 -1.30
CA PHE A 48 -12.55 -9.23 -0.07
C PHE A 48 -11.84 -10.50 0.42
N PHE A 49 -10.88 -10.30 1.32
CA PHE A 49 -10.31 -11.34 2.17
C PHE A 49 -10.15 -10.76 3.59
N SER A 50 -10.01 -11.63 4.58
CA SER A 50 -10.02 -11.28 6.00
C SER A 50 -8.90 -11.97 6.76
N ILE A 51 -8.68 -11.52 7.99
CA ILE A 51 -7.69 -12.11 8.91
C ILE A 51 -7.94 -13.59 9.24
N LEU A 52 -9.12 -14.12 8.90
CA LEU A 52 -9.48 -15.52 9.11
C LEU A 52 -9.12 -16.43 7.91
N ASP A 53 -8.78 -15.84 6.76
CA ASP A 53 -8.49 -16.61 5.56
C ASP A 53 -7.06 -17.16 5.61
N GLU A 54 -6.87 -18.39 5.12
CA GLU A 54 -5.57 -19.07 5.15
C GLU A 54 -4.49 -18.33 4.33
N ASN A 55 -4.91 -17.62 3.28
CA ASN A 55 -4.05 -16.82 2.42
C ASN A 55 -3.85 -15.38 2.93
N TYR A 56 -4.32 -15.04 4.13
CA TYR A 56 -4.05 -13.74 4.72
C TYR A 56 -2.52 -13.54 4.91
N PRO A 57 -1.94 -12.40 4.46
CA PRO A 57 -0.50 -12.22 4.50
C PRO A 57 0.07 -12.32 5.92
N LYS A 58 0.91 -13.33 6.15
CA LYS A 58 1.56 -13.55 7.45
C LYS A 58 2.41 -12.35 7.88
N SER A 59 2.97 -11.60 6.93
CA SER A 59 3.75 -10.39 7.22
C SER A 59 2.95 -9.30 7.93
N LEU A 60 1.62 -9.32 7.88
CA LEU A 60 0.77 -8.38 8.61
C LEU A 60 0.66 -8.69 10.11
N SER A 61 1.09 -9.88 10.57
CA SER A 61 1.01 -10.26 11.99
C SER A 61 1.94 -9.44 12.88
N VAL A 62 2.94 -8.77 12.30
CA VAL A 62 3.86 -7.87 13.02
C VAL A 62 3.18 -6.57 13.46
N LEU A 63 2.01 -6.27 12.89
CA LEU A 63 1.28 -5.05 13.21
C LEU A 63 0.58 -5.16 14.56
N LYS A 64 0.66 -4.10 15.36
CA LYS A 64 -0.13 -3.95 16.59
C LYS A 64 -1.64 -3.96 16.33
N LYS A 65 -2.05 -3.50 15.14
CA LYS A 65 -3.43 -3.38 14.69
C LYS A 65 -3.58 -4.01 13.30
N PRO A 66 -3.51 -5.35 13.16
CA PRO A 66 -3.58 -5.98 11.85
C PRO A 66 -4.98 -5.75 11.22
N PRO A 67 -5.05 -5.43 9.91
CA PRO A 67 -6.34 -5.22 9.23
C PRO A 67 -7.26 -6.42 9.34
N PHE A 68 -8.52 -6.21 9.74
CA PHE A 68 -9.49 -7.31 9.82
C PHE A 68 -9.97 -7.79 8.45
N VAL A 69 -10.10 -6.85 7.49
CA VAL A 69 -10.63 -7.07 6.14
C VAL A 69 -9.81 -6.23 5.16
N PHE A 70 -9.55 -6.79 3.99
CA PHE A 70 -9.15 -6.07 2.80
C PHE A 70 -10.17 -6.28 1.69
N TYR A 71 -10.58 -5.18 1.06
CA TYR A 71 -11.23 -5.19 -0.24
C TYR A 71 -10.17 -5.09 -1.31
N TYR A 72 -10.39 -5.71 -2.46
CA TYR A 72 -9.41 -5.68 -3.54
C TYR A 72 -10.00 -5.64 -4.96
N SER A 73 -9.16 -5.19 -5.90
CA SER A 73 -9.38 -5.25 -7.34
C SER A 73 -8.09 -5.68 -8.04
N GLY A 74 -8.16 -6.66 -8.93
CA GLY A 74 -7.00 -7.28 -9.58
C GLY A 74 -6.78 -8.74 -9.21
N ASP A 75 -5.57 -9.25 -9.45
CA ASP A 75 -5.18 -10.64 -9.16
C ASP A 75 -4.52 -10.76 -7.78
N LEU A 76 -5.15 -11.50 -6.86
CA LEU A 76 -4.61 -11.75 -5.52
C LEU A 76 -3.30 -12.53 -5.52
N LYS A 77 -2.97 -13.27 -6.58
CA LYS A 77 -1.68 -13.99 -6.67
C LYS A 77 -0.47 -13.06 -6.59
N ILE A 78 -0.63 -11.78 -6.93
CA ILE A 78 0.42 -10.77 -6.75
C ILE A 78 0.79 -10.63 -5.26
N LEU A 79 -0.18 -10.78 -4.35
CA LEU A 79 0.04 -10.69 -2.91
C LEU A 79 0.84 -11.88 -2.35
N GLU A 80 0.84 -13.02 -3.04
CA GLU A 80 1.52 -14.25 -2.61
C GLU A 80 3.04 -14.19 -2.84
N ASN A 81 3.52 -13.35 -3.75
CA ASN A 81 4.94 -13.24 -4.06
C ASN A 81 5.71 -12.72 -2.82
N PRO A 82 6.69 -13.46 -2.26
CA PRO A 82 7.38 -13.05 -1.03
C PRO A 82 8.27 -11.81 -1.20
N ASN A 83 8.76 -11.55 -2.41
CA ASN A 83 9.68 -10.46 -2.73
C ASN A 83 8.90 -9.18 -3.03
N LYS A 84 8.56 -8.43 -1.97
CA LYS A 84 7.83 -7.17 -2.09
C LYS A 84 8.69 -6.00 -1.62
N ILE A 85 8.80 -4.94 -2.42
CA ILE A 85 9.54 -3.73 -2.04
C ILE A 85 8.64 -2.51 -2.13
N CYS A 86 8.71 -1.62 -1.13
CA CYS A 86 8.09 -0.30 -1.28
C CYS A 86 9.07 0.59 -2.03
N LEU A 87 8.70 1.07 -3.22
CA LEU A 87 9.51 1.98 -4.02
C LEU A 87 8.72 3.27 -4.22
N THR A 88 9.23 4.39 -3.69
CA THR A 88 8.51 5.67 -3.69
C THR A 88 9.45 6.87 -3.76
N GLY A 89 8.89 8.04 -4.08
CA GLY A 89 9.59 9.32 -4.10
C GLY A 89 8.60 10.47 -4.34
N ASN A 90 8.99 11.69 -3.95
CA ASN A 90 8.16 12.89 -4.14
C ASN A 90 8.92 14.11 -4.69
N LEU A 91 10.23 13.96 -4.95
CA LEU A 91 11.02 14.98 -5.62
C LEU A 91 10.96 14.80 -7.14
N GLU A 92 10.30 15.74 -7.82
CA GLU A 92 10.31 15.82 -9.28
C GLU A 92 11.28 16.91 -9.75
N ASN A 93 12.29 16.51 -10.53
CA ASN A 93 13.25 17.37 -11.23
C ASN A 93 13.77 16.64 -12.49
N GLU A 94 14.68 17.26 -13.24
CA GLU A 94 15.23 16.68 -14.47
C GLU A 94 15.92 15.32 -14.23
N HIS A 95 16.68 15.18 -13.14
CA HIS A 95 17.39 13.94 -12.83
C HIS A 95 16.46 12.79 -12.39
N THR A 96 15.40 13.09 -11.63
CA THR A 96 14.45 12.06 -11.22
C THR A 96 13.54 11.63 -12.38
N LEU A 97 13.28 12.52 -13.34
CA LEU A 97 12.64 12.17 -14.62
C LEU A 97 13.56 11.35 -15.52
N GLU A 98 14.86 11.66 -15.56
CA GLU A 98 15.86 10.84 -16.25
C GLU A 98 15.94 9.43 -15.63
N PHE A 99 15.93 9.34 -14.30
CA PHE A 99 15.84 8.06 -13.60
C PHE A 99 14.64 7.22 -14.05
N LEU A 100 13.44 7.83 -14.12
CA LEU A 100 12.24 7.14 -14.60
C LEU A 100 12.42 6.58 -16.01
N ASN A 101 12.93 7.40 -16.94
CA ASN A 101 13.13 7.00 -18.33
C ASN A 101 14.15 5.85 -18.46
N ASN A 102 15.11 5.77 -17.52
CA ASN A 102 16.15 4.75 -17.48
C ASN A 102 15.75 3.49 -16.71
N ILE A 103 14.54 3.39 -16.16
CA ILE A 103 14.06 2.13 -15.56
C ILE A 103 14.04 1.06 -16.66
N PRO A 104 14.77 -0.06 -16.48
CA PRO A 104 14.79 -1.14 -17.46
C PRO A 104 13.48 -1.91 -17.45
N GLU A 105 13.27 -2.76 -18.44
CA GLU A 105 12.22 -3.79 -18.35
C GLU A 105 12.48 -4.67 -17.11
N ILE A 106 11.46 -4.82 -16.26
CA ILE A 106 11.52 -5.58 -15.02
C ILE A 106 11.32 -7.06 -15.37
N LYS A 107 12.35 -7.87 -15.13
CA LYS A 107 12.36 -9.31 -15.44
C LYS A 107 12.38 -10.17 -14.18
N GLU A 108 12.69 -9.55 -13.05
CA GLU A 108 12.74 -10.13 -11.73
C GLU A 108 11.32 -10.41 -11.22
N ASP A 109 11.15 -11.51 -10.48
CA ASP A 109 9.88 -11.79 -9.80
C ASP A 109 9.80 -10.99 -8.50
N VAL A 110 9.62 -9.68 -8.67
CA VAL A 110 9.48 -8.69 -7.61
C VAL A 110 8.14 -7.97 -7.73
N VAL A 111 7.55 -7.62 -6.59
CA VAL A 111 6.32 -6.83 -6.51
C VAL A 111 6.62 -5.49 -5.85
N PHE A 112 6.23 -4.40 -6.52
CA PHE A 112 6.35 -3.06 -5.95
C PHE A 112 5.10 -2.72 -5.16
N ILE A 113 5.27 -2.14 -3.98
CA ILE A 113 4.17 -1.63 -3.15
C ILE A 113 4.23 -0.12 -3.17
N SER A 114 3.11 0.51 -3.51
CA SER A 114 2.98 1.96 -3.51
C SER A 114 1.64 2.42 -2.94
N GLU A 115 1.65 3.64 -2.44
CA GLU A 115 0.51 4.37 -1.93
C GLU A 115 -0.14 5.31 -2.95
N TYR A 116 0.45 5.35 -4.16
CA TYR A 116 0.00 6.10 -5.33
C TYR A 116 -0.24 7.58 -5.03
N TRP A 117 0.79 8.23 -4.47
CA TRP A 117 0.75 9.68 -4.23
C TRP A 117 0.74 10.45 -5.56
N SER A 118 0.18 11.66 -5.54
CA SER A 118 0.19 12.53 -6.72
C SER A 118 1.62 12.99 -7.07
N GLY A 119 1.81 13.45 -8.30
CA GLY A 119 3.11 13.94 -8.78
C GLY A 119 4.05 12.80 -9.14
N TYR A 120 5.27 12.83 -8.60
CA TYR A 120 6.34 11.91 -8.97
C TYR A 120 6.02 10.44 -8.68
N ASP A 121 5.46 10.13 -7.50
CA ASP A 121 5.14 8.75 -7.10
C ASP A 121 4.19 8.07 -8.11
N LYS A 122 3.15 8.78 -8.54
CA LYS A 122 2.25 8.32 -9.60
C LYS A 122 2.99 8.06 -10.92
N LYS A 123 3.91 8.94 -11.34
CA LYS A 123 4.72 8.74 -12.56
C LYS A 123 5.60 7.50 -12.43
N LEU A 124 6.21 7.31 -11.26
CA LEU A 124 7.02 6.14 -10.93
C LEU A 124 6.20 4.86 -11.01
N VAL A 125 5.02 4.80 -10.38
CA VAL A 125 4.17 3.61 -10.44
C VAL A 125 3.76 3.30 -11.89
N ASN A 126 3.34 4.30 -12.65
CA ASN A 126 2.95 4.10 -14.04
C ASN A 126 4.14 3.59 -14.87
N GLU A 127 5.35 4.07 -14.63
CA GLU A 127 6.55 3.59 -15.31
C GLU A 127 6.90 2.16 -14.93
N LEU A 128 6.81 1.78 -13.65
CA LEU A 128 7.01 0.40 -13.19
C LEU A 128 6.03 -0.56 -13.90
N ILE A 129 4.77 -0.16 -14.05
CA ILE A 129 3.75 -0.93 -14.78
C ILE A 129 4.12 -1.04 -16.27
N ASN A 130 4.49 0.07 -16.91
CA ASN A 130 4.93 0.10 -18.32
C ASN A 130 6.11 -0.83 -18.58
N LYS A 131 7.01 -0.94 -17.60
CA LYS A 131 8.19 -1.82 -17.61
C LYS A 131 7.89 -3.26 -17.17
N LYS A 132 6.61 -3.66 -17.18
CA LYS A 132 6.10 -5.01 -16.85
C LYS A 132 6.21 -5.40 -15.38
N GLY A 133 6.51 -4.46 -14.49
CA GLY A 133 6.48 -4.67 -13.05
C GLY A 133 5.08 -5.03 -12.55
N LYS A 134 5.02 -5.87 -11.50
CA LYS A 134 3.81 -6.11 -10.72
C LYS A 134 3.72 -5.09 -9.59
N VAL A 135 2.55 -4.48 -9.39
CA VAL A 135 2.35 -3.42 -8.40
C VAL A 135 1.15 -3.72 -7.51
N ILE A 136 1.34 -3.59 -6.20
CA ILE A 136 0.26 -3.51 -5.22
C ILE A 136 0.07 -2.04 -4.85
N ILE A 137 -1.14 -1.52 -5.06
CA ILE A 137 -1.54 -0.16 -4.70
C ILE A 137 -2.40 -0.21 -3.44
N ILE A 138 -1.94 0.44 -2.37
CA ILE A 138 -2.66 0.52 -1.10
C ILE A 138 -3.35 1.88 -1.01
N VAL A 139 -4.69 1.89 -1.07
CA VAL A 139 -5.46 3.14 -1.02
C VAL A 139 -6.06 3.40 0.36
N SER A 140 -6.20 4.69 0.70
CA SER A 140 -6.76 5.17 1.98
C SER A 140 -8.29 5.37 1.95
N CYS A 141 -8.96 4.77 0.96
CA CYS A 141 -10.37 4.98 0.66
C CYS A 141 -11.04 3.72 0.10
N GLY A 142 -12.35 3.74 -0.09
CA GLY A 142 -13.07 2.62 -0.73
C GLY A 142 -12.74 2.49 -2.22
N LEU A 143 -12.83 1.28 -2.77
CA LEU A 143 -12.47 1.00 -4.18
C LEU A 143 -13.25 1.86 -5.19
N ASP A 144 -14.55 2.04 -4.99
CA ASP A 144 -15.36 2.88 -5.88
C ASP A 144 -15.01 4.38 -5.79
N TYR A 145 -14.59 4.85 -4.61
CA TYR A 145 -14.08 6.21 -4.47
C TYR A 145 -12.73 6.34 -5.19
N ALA A 146 -11.83 5.38 -4.99
CA ALA A 146 -10.54 5.34 -5.67
C ALA A 146 -10.73 5.38 -7.20
N LYS A 147 -11.64 4.55 -7.72
CA LYS A 147 -11.95 4.44 -9.15
C LYS A 147 -12.51 5.72 -9.76
N SER A 148 -13.30 6.47 -8.99
CA SER A 148 -13.96 7.68 -9.49
C SER A 148 -13.17 8.97 -9.29
N LYS A 149 -12.21 8.99 -8.34
CA LYS A 149 -11.57 10.25 -7.89
C LYS A 149 -10.06 10.22 -7.73
N LEU A 150 -9.42 9.07 -7.49
CA LEU A 150 -8.00 9.03 -7.11
C LEU A 150 -7.10 8.31 -8.12
N LEU A 151 -7.55 7.16 -8.63
CA LEU A 151 -6.75 6.27 -9.48
C LEU A 151 -7.20 6.35 -10.93
N GLU A 152 -6.27 6.16 -11.86
CA GLU A 152 -6.62 6.02 -13.27
C GLU A 152 -7.51 4.78 -13.52
N PRO A 153 -8.55 4.88 -14.36
CA PRO A 153 -9.45 3.77 -14.65
C PRO A 153 -8.77 2.51 -15.20
N HIS A 154 -7.66 2.67 -15.94
CA HIS A 154 -6.95 1.53 -16.53
C HIS A 154 -6.30 0.61 -15.48
N LEU A 155 -5.99 1.13 -14.28
CA LEU A 155 -5.33 0.37 -13.22
C LEU A 155 -6.19 -0.78 -12.68
N PHE A 156 -7.51 -0.60 -12.63
CA PHE A 156 -8.45 -1.60 -12.07
C PHE A 156 -8.57 -2.87 -12.92
N ASN A 157 -8.19 -2.80 -14.19
CA ASN A 157 -8.26 -3.93 -15.12
C ASN A 157 -6.87 -4.36 -15.60
N HIS A 158 -5.80 -3.79 -15.05
CA HIS A 158 -4.45 -4.10 -15.47
C HIS A 158 -3.98 -5.43 -14.86
N PRO A 159 -3.46 -6.40 -15.64
CA PRO A 159 -3.13 -7.73 -15.15
C PRO A 159 -2.01 -7.74 -14.09
N ASN A 160 -1.13 -6.73 -14.12
CA ASN A 160 -0.02 -6.59 -13.18
C ASN A 160 -0.33 -5.71 -11.96
N VAL A 161 -1.58 -5.27 -11.79
CA VAL A 161 -1.96 -4.36 -10.70
C VAL A 161 -2.93 -5.06 -9.75
N LEU A 162 -2.64 -4.97 -8.45
CA LEU A 162 -3.54 -5.33 -7.37
C LEU A 162 -3.79 -4.08 -6.51
N ILE A 163 -5.04 -3.62 -6.44
CA ILE A 163 -5.45 -2.52 -5.57
C ILE A 163 -6.07 -3.12 -4.32
N ILE A 164 -5.61 -2.70 -3.13
CA ILE A 164 -6.17 -3.15 -1.84
C ILE A 164 -6.54 -1.97 -0.93
N THR A 165 -7.54 -2.19 -0.07
CA THR A 165 -7.97 -1.20 0.93
C THR A 165 -8.63 -1.84 2.14
N GLU A 166 -8.47 -1.24 3.31
CA GLU A 166 -9.16 -1.65 4.55
C GLU A 166 -10.59 -1.09 4.65
N TYR A 167 -10.97 -0.20 3.73
CA TYR A 167 -12.17 0.61 3.82
C TYR A 167 -13.26 0.14 2.85
N PRO A 168 -14.53 0.10 3.29
CA PRO A 168 -15.65 -0.30 2.44
C PRO A 168 -15.85 0.67 1.28
N ASN A 169 -16.61 0.25 0.28
CA ASN A 169 -16.93 1.05 -0.91
C ASN A 169 -17.43 2.46 -0.54
N PHE A 170 -17.07 3.43 -1.37
CA PHE A 170 -17.37 4.86 -1.20
C PHE A 170 -16.80 5.56 0.05
N TYR A 171 -16.05 4.87 0.92
CA TYR A 171 -15.36 5.54 2.03
C TYR A 171 -14.43 6.64 1.48
N HIS A 172 -14.58 7.86 2.01
CA HIS A 172 -13.77 9.02 1.63
C HIS A 172 -12.44 9.05 2.41
N PRO A 173 -11.32 9.39 1.76
CA PRO A 173 -10.03 9.48 2.45
C PRO A 173 -10.07 10.54 3.55
N THR A 174 -9.51 10.19 4.71
CA THR A 174 -9.32 11.09 5.86
C THR A 174 -7.84 11.21 6.16
N LYS A 175 -7.43 12.25 6.91
CA LYS A 175 -6.04 12.33 7.39
C LYS A 175 -5.62 11.05 8.12
N LYS A 176 -6.50 10.51 8.98
CA LYS A 176 -6.28 9.24 9.68
C LYS A 176 -6.03 8.12 8.69
N SER A 177 -6.93 7.89 7.72
CA SER A 177 -6.80 6.76 6.77
C SER A 177 -5.57 6.86 5.86
N ILE A 178 -5.17 8.08 5.49
CA ILE A 178 -3.97 8.33 4.70
C ILE A 178 -2.70 7.89 5.44
N PHE A 179 -2.57 8.24 6.73
CA PHE A 179 -1.39 7.83 7.50
C PHE A 179 -1.47 6.38 7.97
N THR A 180 -2.67 5.88 8.32
CA THR A 180 -2.79 4.51 8.85
C THR A 180 -2.52 3.43 7.82
N ARG A 181 -2.59 3.72 6.50
CA ARG A 181 -2.23 2.73 5.48
C ARG A 181 -0.72 2.45 5.44
N GLN A 182 0.12 3.39 5.88
CA GLN A 182 1.58 3.28 5.81
C GLN A 182 2.10 2.10 6.63
N ARG A 183 1.43 1.74 7.74
CA ARG A 183 1.75 0.53 8.51
C ARG A 183 1.54 -0.74 7.67
N VAL A 184 0.53 -0.76 6.81
CA VAL A 184 0.26 -1.91 5.93
C VAL A 184 1.33 -1.96 4.84
N THR A 185 1.67 -0.80 4.26
CA THR A 185 2.78 -0.65 3.31
C THR A 185 4.07 -1.22 3.89
N SER A 186 4.45 -0.80 5.10
CA SER A 186 5.69 -1.26 5.74
C SER A 186 5.62 -2.73 6.12
N ALA A 187 4.50 -3.24 6.63
CA ALA A 187 4.36 -4.64 6.99
C ALA A 187 4.43 -5.58 5.78
N LEU A 188 3.80 -5.22 4.66
CA LEU A 188 3.82 -6.04 3.45
C LEU A 188 5.15 -6.01 2.69
N SER A 189 5.95 -4.96 2.84
CA SER A 189 7.21 -4.78 2.10
C SER A 189 8.40 -5.33 2.87
N GLU A 190 9.36 -5.99 2.23
CA GLU A 190 10.61 -6.42 2.84
C GLU A 190 11.55 -5.24 3.16
N LYS A 191 11.60 -4.25 2.26
CA LYS A 191 12.37 -3.02 2.45
C LYS A 191 11.71 -1.80 1.82
N LEU A 192 12.14 -0.63 2.25
CA LEU A 192 11.81 0.66 1.65
C LEU A 192 12.94 1.11 0.74
N VAL A 193 12.60 1.52 -0.48
CA VAL A 193 13.51 2.13 -1.44
C VAL A 193 13.00 3.53 -1.80
N LEU A 194 13.80 4.55 -1.52
CA LEU A 194 13.48 5.93 -1.81
C LEU A 194 14.25 6.41 -3.04
N VAL A 195 13.53 6.89 -4.06
CA VAL A 195 14.16 7.45 -5.27
C VAL A 195 14.74 8.83 -5.00
N ALA A 196 13.90 9.76 -4.58
CA ALA A 196 14.31 11.09 -4.14
C ALA A 196 13.18 11.72 -3.33
N THR A 197 13.53 12.42 -2.25
CA THR A 197 12.53 12.94 -1.30
C THR A 197 12.74 14.41 -0.98
N LYS A 198 11.68 15.22 -1.03
CA LYS A 198 11.66 16.64 -0.61
C LYS A 198 11.46 16.83 0.88
N GLU A 199 10.97 15.81 1.58
CA GLU A 199 10.49 15.96 2.96
C GLU A 199 11.62 15.96 3.99
N ASN A 200 11.42 16.74 5.05
CA ASN A 200 12.33 16.82 6.19
C ASN A 200 12.42 15.48 6.94
N LYS A 201 13.44 15.39 7.81
CA LYS A 201 13.89 14.28 8.68
C LYS A 201 12.85 13.31 9.27
N ASN A 202 11.56 13.66 9.33
CA ASN A 202 10.49 12.86 9.95
C ASN A 202 9.45 12.43 8.89
N ASN A 203 9.86 11.57 7.96
CA ASN A 203 8.94 10.97 7.00
C ASN A 203 8.17 9.84 7.70
N PRO A 204 6.83 9.92 7.84
CA PRO A 204 6.06 8.93 8.59
C PRO A 204 6.17 7.50 8.03
N LEU A 205 6.37 7.36 6.71
CA LEU A 205 6.59 6.05 6.09
C LEU A 205 7.95 5.47 6.52
N VAL A 206 9.01 6.29 6.53
CA VAL A 206 10.34 5.88 7.01
C VAL A 206 10.26 5.38 8.45
N GLU A 207 9.55 6.10 9.32
CA GLU A 207 9.33 5.68 10.71
C GLU A 207 8.63 4.31 10.80
N GLN A 208 7.61 4.05 9.96
CA GLN A 208 6.94 2.75 9.93
C GLN A 208 7.86 1.58 9.54
N PHE A 209 8.88 1.81 8.70
CA PHE A 209 9.87 0.79 8.35
C PHE A 209 10.89 0.59 9.48
N LEU A 210 11.37 1.67 10.09
CA LEU A 210 12.28 1.61 11.24
C LEU A 210 11.64 0.91 12.44
N ASP A 211 10.38 1.19 12.74
CA ASP A 211 9.61 0.55 13.84
C ASP A 211 9.49 -0.97 13.67
N LEU A 212 9.49 -1.46 12.42
CA LEU A 212 9.47 -2.88 12.10
C LEU A 212 10.87 -3.49 11.93
N GLY A 213 11.93 -2.70 12.14
CA GLY A 213 13.32 -3.13 11.95
C GLY A 213 13.67 -3.48 10.52
N LYS A 214 12.99 -2.86 9.54
CA LYS A 214 13.18 -3.14 8.11
C LYS A 214 14.20 -2.22 7.47
N ASN A 215 14.90 -2.75 6.47
CA ASN A 215 15.94 -2.01 5.77
C ASN A 215 15.35 -0.84 4.96
N ILE A 216 16.12 0.24 4.91
CA ILE A 216 15.82 1.43 4.13
C ILE A 216 17.00 1.68 3.22
N ALA A 217 16.71 1.85 1.94
CA ALA A 217 17.69 2.11 0.93
C ALA A 217 17.29 3.35 0.11
N CYS A 218 18.27 4.10 -0.34
CA CYS A 218 18.07 5.39 -0.99
C CYS A 218 18.91 5.45 -2.27
N PHE A 219 18.29 5.92 -3.34
CA PHE A 219 19.04 6.37 -4.50
C PHE A 219 19.73 7.68 -4.20
N PHE A 220 20.89 7.85 -4.83
CA PHE A 220 21.61 9.11 -4.85
C PHE A 220 21.59 9.67 -6.27
N ILE A 221 20.56 10.49 -6.54
CA ILE A 221 20.21 10.91 -7.90
C ILE A 221 21.16 12.01 -8.42
N SER A 222 21.51 12.98 -7.58
CA SER A 222 22.47 14.04 -7.95
C SER A 222 23.12 14.68 -6.74
N LYS A 223 24.43 14.96 -6.84
CA LYS A 223 25.19 15.75 -5.84
C LYS A 223 24.72 17.21 -5.78
N ASP A 224 24.23 17.72 -6.90
CA ASP A 224 23.87 19.12 -7.06
C ASP A 224 22.45 19.41 -6.57
N GLU A 225 21.65 18.36 -6.33
CA GLU A 225 20.29 18.47 -5.83
C GLU A 225 20.25 18.62 -4.30
N LYS A 226 20.36 19.87 -3.85
CA LYS A 226 20.33 20.21 -2.42
C LYS A 226 18.99 19.91 -1.73
N ASN A 227 17.91 19.70 -2.49
CA ASN A 227 16.60 19.42 -1.93
C ASN A 227 16.33 17.91 -1.75
N ASP A 228 17.26 17.04 -2.11
CA ASP A 228 17.10 15.60 -1.91
C ASP A 228 17.48 15.19 -0.49
N ASN A 229 16.47 14.91 0.33
CA ASN A 229 16.64 14.48 1.71
C ASN A 229 17.13 13.02 1.83
N ASN A 230 17.22 12.26 0.73
CA ASN A 230 17.86 10.95 0.74
C ASN A 230 19.30 11.03 1.27
N ILE A 231 20.02 12.13 1.01
CA ILE A 231 21.39 12.35 1.52
C ILE A 231 21.44 12.27 3.04
N TYR A 232 20.43 12.83 3.72
CA TYR A 232 20.34 12.77 5.17
C TYR A 232 20.11 11.33 5.66
N LEU A 233 19.24 10.58 5.00
CA LEU A 233 18.94 9.18 5.36
C LEU A 233 20.16 8.28 5.14
N ILE A 234 20.89 8.46 4.03
CA ILE A 234 22.14 7.73 3.74
C ILE A 234 23.18 8.01 4.84
N ASN A 235 23.37 9.29 5.20
CA ASN A 235 24.27 9.65 6.30
C ASN A 235 23.81 9.15 7.68
N SER A 236 22.53 8.82 7.81
CA SER A 236 21.93 8.24 9.02
C SER A 236 21.93 6.70 9.02
N GLY A 237 22.51 6.06 8.00
CA GLY A 237 22.68 4.61 7.91
C GLY A 237 21.80 3.89 6.90
N ALA A 238 21.00 4.60 6.09
CA ALA A 238 20.29 3.97 4.98
C ALA A 238 21.28 3.47 3.90
N GLU A 239 20.95 2.34 3.28
CA GLU A 239 21.76 1.74 2.23
C GLU A 239 21.77 2.65 0.98
N LEU A 240 22.96 2.91 0.43
CA LEU A 240 23.11 3.65 -0.82
C LEU A 240 22.94 2.72 -2.03
N ILE A 241 22.03 3.08 -2.94
CA ILE A 241 21.80 2.38 -4.20
C ILE A 241 22.19 3.27 -5.38
N ASN A 242 22.97 2.73 -6.32
CA ASN A 242 23.46 3.48 -7.50
C ASN A 242 22.75 3.12 -8.81
N ASN A 243 22.03 1.99 -8.87
CA ASN A 243 21.30 1.57 -10.06
C ASN A 243 20.03 0.80 -9.69
N PHE A 244 19.10 0.72 -10.64
CA PHE A 244 17.79 0.09 -10.40
C PHE A 244 17.92 -1.39 -10.00
N GLN A 245 18.90 -2.11 -10.54
CA GLN A 245 19.09 -3.53 -10.27
C GLN A 245 19.45 -3.80 -8.80
N ASP A 246 20.26 -2.93 -8.21
CA ASP A 246 20.63 -3.00 -6.80
C ASP A 246 19.41 -2.78 -5.88
N ALA A 247 18.44 -1.97 -6.30
CA ALA A 247 17.19 -1.81 -5.56
C ALA A 247 16.37 -3.11 -5.47
N LEU A 248 16.47 -3.98 -6.48
CA LEU A 248 15.71 -5.24 -6.54
C LEU A 248 16.36 -6.38 -5.74
N LYS A 249 17.64 -6.25 -5.36
CA LYS A 249 18.33 -7.26 -4.55
C LYS A 249 17.79 -7.23 -3.12
N LEU A 250 17.42 -8.40 -2.59
CA LEU A 250 17.03 -8.58 -1.19
C LEU A 250 18.22 -9.05 -0.36
#